data_AF-A0A328ADP6-F1
#
_entry.id   AF-A0A328ADP6-F1
#
_cell.length_a   1.000
_cell.length_b   1.000
_cell.length_c   1.000
_cell.angle_alpha   90.00
_cell.angle_beta   90.00
_cell.angle_gamma   90.00
#
_symmetry.space_group_name_H-M   'P 1'
#
loop_
_entity.id
_entity.type
_entity.pdbx_description
1 polymer ?
#
loop_
_entity_poly.entity_id
_entity_poly.type
_entity_poly.pdbx_seq_one_letter_code
_entity_poly.pdbx_strand_id
1 'polypeptide(L)'
;MAHAACFSSLLALRRTCAANGIPLRVELGGGEALIGRFRAAALAAFLGSDASHLLFIDADIGFPPEAVFRLLDHRKEVVGGAYARKTLTARGPQPEFILATNATEDGGLQPALEVGTGFLLISRTAARRITDGYPQLRARLGDVKASTAPEAAMVFDSFVDPDTRRYLNDYQAFCRRWRDIGGEVWVDLDVEVTHQAEAQVLLSQAPLGAGSAVAPQEIGST
;
A
#
# COMPACT_ATOMS: atom_id res chain seq x y z
N MET A 1 15.37 1.94 -0.95
CA MET A 1 16.07 0.77 -1.51
C MET A 1 15.00 -0.30 -1.73
N ALA A 2 14.89 -0.87 -2.92
CA ALA A 2 14.03 -2.05 -3.12
C ALA A 2 14.65 -3.23 -2.36
N HIS A 3 13.86 -3.93 -1.56
CA HIS A 3 14.35 -5.06 -0.76
C HIS A 3 14.70 -6.24 -1.69
N ALA A 4 15.70 -7.05 -1.33
CA ALA A 4 16.17 -8.17 -2.16
C ALA A 4 15.03 -9.13 -2.54
N ALA A 5 14.05 -9.30 -1.65
CA ALA A 5 12.82 -10.07 -1.89
C ALA A 5 11.95 -9.46 -2.99
N CYS A 6 11.57 -8.18 -2.86
CA CYS A 6 10.78 -7.45 -3.87
C CYS A 6 11.46 -7.47 -5.25
N PHE A 7 12.76 -7.21 -5.29
CA PHE A 7 13.52 -7.23 -6.54
C PHE A 7 13.54 -8.63 -7.19
N SER A 8 13.76 -9.68 -6.39
CA SER A 8 13.72 -11.06 -6.88
C SER A 8 12.33 -11.42 -7.42
N SER A 9 11.27 -11.01 -6.74
CA SER A 9 9.88 -11.18 -7.17
C SER A 9 9.59 -10.48 -8.50
N LEU A 10 10.04 -9.23 -8.68
CA LEU A 10 9.89 -8.49 -9.93
C LEU A 10 10.63 -9.17 -11.11
N LEU A 11 11.82 -9.72 -10.87
CA LEU A 11 12.55 -10.49 -11.89
C LEU A 11 11.82 -11.79 -12.27
N ALA A 12 11.31 -12.52 -11.28
CA ALA A 12 10.52 -13.73 -11.50
C ALA A 12 9.22 -13.41 -12.25
N LEU A 13 8.53 -12.33 -11.88
CA LEU A 13 7.31 -11.87 -12.55
C LEU A 13 7.60 -11.53 -14.01
N ARG A 14 8.68 -10.77 -14.27
CA ARG A 14 9.06 -10.40 -15.65
C ARG A 14 9.34 -11.63 -16.52
N ARG A 15 10.02 -12.65 -15.98
CA ARG A 15 10.25 -13.92 -16.69
C ARG A 15 8.93 -14.64 -16.99
N THR A 16 8.03 -14.70 -16.02
CA THR A 16 6.75 -15.41 -16.15
C THR A 16 5.82 -14.70 -17.12
N CYS A 17 5.73 -13.36 -17.06
CA CYS A 17 5.00 -12.57 -18.05
C CYS A 17 5.55 -12.76 -19.46
N ALA A 18 6.88 -12.74 -19.63
CA ALA A 18 7.50 -12.99 -20.94
C ALA A 18 7.18 -14.40 -21.48
N ALA A 19 7.22 -15.43 -20.63
CA ALA A 19 6.87 -16.79 -21.01
C ALA A 19 5.40 -16.95 -21.43
N ASN A 20 4.51 -16.10 -20.92
CA ASN A 20 3.09 -16.08 -21.25
C ASN A 20 2.72 -15.02 -22.32
N GLY A 21 3.71 -14.35 -22.93
CA GLY A 21 3.48 -13.32 -23.94
C GLY A 21 2.81 -12.05 -23.41
N ILE A 22 2.90 -11.77 -22.10
CA ILE A 22 2.30 -10.60 -21.44
C ILE A 22 3.35 -9.49 -21.34
N PRO A 23 3.14 -8.33 -21.99
CA PRO A 23 4.01 -7.17 -21.82
C PRO A 23 3.91 -6.64 -20.38
N LEU A 24 5.06 -6.56 -19.70
CA LEU A 24 5.16 -5.99 -18.36
C LEU A 24 6.04 -4.73 -18.40
N ARG A 25 5.48 -3.60 -17.97
CA ARG A 25 6.23 -2.38 -17.67
C ARG A 25 6.40 -2.27 -16.16
N VAL A 26 7.63 -2.13 -15.70
CA VAL A 26 7.95 -1.88 -14.29
C VAL A 26 8.44 -0.44 -14.16
N GLU A 27 7.73 0.36 -13.38
CA GLU A 27 8.11 1.73 -13.07
C GLU A 27 8.48 1.79 -11.58
N LEU A 28 9.73 2.14 -11.29
CA LEU A 28 10.21 2.27 -9.93
C LEU A 28 10.12 3.74 -9.50
N GLY A 29 9.34 3.98 -8.45
CA GLY A 29 9.19 5.31 -7.85
C GLY A 29 10.31 5.66 -6.89
N GLY A 30 10.69 6.95 -6.87
CA GLY A 30 11.60 7.50 -5.87
C GLY A 30 11.56 9.02 -5.86
N GLY A 31 11.92 9.62 -4.72
CA GLY A 31 12.05 11.09 -4.59
C GLY A 31 10.74 11.84 -4.33
N GLU A 32 9.65 11.14 -4.03
CA GLU A 32 8.38 11.73 -3.59
C GLU A 32 8.16 11.42 -2.10
N ALA A 33 7.88 12.45 -1.30
CA ALA A 33 7.61 12.29 0.14
C ALA A 33 6.14 11.95 0.41
N LEU A 34 5.25 12.36 -0.49
CA LEU A 34 3.81 12.13 -0.37
C LEU A 34 3.39 10.95 -1.23
N ILE A 35 3.29 9.77 -0.60
CA ILE A 35 2.98 8.53 -1.31
C ILE A 35 1.63 8.57 -2.06
N GLY A 36 0.63 9.27 -1.52
CA GLY A 36 -0.65 9.48 -2.22
C GLY A 36 -0.49 10.24 -3.53
N ARG A 37 0.37 11.25 -3.57
CA ARG A 37 0.73 12.00 -4.79
C ARG A 37 1.47 11.13 -5.79
N PHE A 38 2.40 10.30 -5.33
CA PHE A 38 3.09 9.32 -6.17
C PHE A 38 2.09 8.32 -6.80
N ARG A 39 1.15 7.78 -6.02
CA ARG A 39 0.13 6.83 -6.50
C ARG A 39 -0.84 7.49 -7.49
N ALA A 40 -1.24 8.74 -7.24
CA ALA A 40 -2.07 9.53 -8.18
C ALA A 40 -1.34 9.77 -9.51
N ALA A 41 -0.05 10.14 -9.46
CA ALA A 41 0.81 10.28 -10.63
C ALA A 41 0.93 8.97 -11.43
N ALA A 42 1.19 7.85 -10.76
CA ALA A 42 1.27 6.53 -11.39
C ALA A 42 -0.07 6.14 -12.05
N LEU A 43 -1.20 6.43 -11.40
CA LEU A 43 -2.54 6.20 -11.98
C LEU A 43 -2.76 7.04 -13.25
N ALA A 44 -2.32 8.30 -13.26
CA ALA A 44 -2.42 9.16 -14.44
C ALA A 44 -1.52 8.69 -15.59
N ALA A 45 -0.27 8.31 -15.29
CA ALA A 45 0.65 7.72 -16.27
C ALA A 45 0.09 6.42 -16.86
N PHE A 46 -0.49 5.55 -16.01
CA PHE A 46 -1.19 4.34 -16.42
C PHE A 46 -2.33 4.64 -17.40
N LEU A 47 -3.19 5.62 -17.09
CA LEU A 47 -4.29 6.02 -17.95
C LEU A 47 -3.81 6.54 -19.32
N GLY A 48 -2.63 7.18 -19.38
CA GLY A 48 -1.97 7.60 -20.61
C GLY A 48 -1.27 6.48 -21.41
N SER A 49 -1.16 5.27 -20.86
CA SER A 49 -0.58 4.10 -21.54
C SER A 49 -1.65 3.22 -22.21
N ASP A 50 -1.23 2.09 -22.78
CA ASP A 50 -2.07 1.01 -23.33
C ASP A 50 -2.30 -0.17 -22.36
N ALA A 51 -1.69 -0.15 -21.16
CA ALA A 51 -1.77 -1.25 -20.19
C ALA A 51 -3.21 -1.54 -19.71
N SER A 52 -3.60 -2.78 -19.49
CA SER A 52 -4.97 -3.11 -19.04
C SER A 52 -5.18 -2.96 -17.53
N HIS A 53 -4.12 -3.16 -16.74
CA HIS A 53 -4.15 -3.12 -15.28
C HIS A 53 -2.93 -2.37 -14.75
N LEU A 54 -3.10 -1.74 -13.59
CA LEU A 54 -2.04 -1.15 -12.77
C LEU A 54 -1.93 -1.98 -11.49
N LEU A 55 -0.72 -2.45 -11.18
CA LEU A 55 -0.43 -3.15 -9.93
C LEU A 55 0.50 -2.29 -9.08
N PHE A 56 0.04 -1.89 -7.90
CA PHE A 56 0.89 -1.29 -6.88
C PHE A 56 1.56 -2.37 -6.03
N ILE A 57 2.86 -2.20 -5.81
CA ILE A 57 3.69 -3.08 -4.99
C ILE A 57 4.59 -2.21 -4.12
N ASP A 58 4.53 -2.38 -2.81
CA ASP A 58 5.42 -1.68 -1.89
C ASP A 58 6.82 -2.33 -1.89
N ALA A 59 7.85 -1.54 -1.63
CA ALA A 59 9.25 -1.96 -1.83
C ALA A 59 9.76 -3.03 -0.85
N ASP A 60 9.00 -3.28 0.23
CA ASP A 60 9.23 -4.28 1.27
C ASP A 60 8.34 -5.53 1.12
N ILE A 61 7.62 -5.63 0.00
CA ILE A 61 6.76 -6.75 -0.35
C ILE A 61 7.47 -7.70 -1.31
N GLY A 62 7.63 -8.96 -0.90
CA GLY A 62 8.04 -10.08 -1.75
C GLY A 62 6.84 -10.98 -2.07
N PHE A 63 6.72 -11.42 -3.32
CA PHE A 63 5.58 -12.20 -3.81
C PHE A 63 6.03 -13.22 -4.90
N PRO A 64 5.34 -14.36 -5.04
CA PRO A 64 5.52 -15.26 -6.17
C PRO A 64 4.76 -14.70 -7.41
N PRO A 65 5.23 -14.91 -8.66
CA PRO A 65 4.53 -14.43 -9.85
C PRO A 65 3.06 -14.86 -9.92
N GLU A 66 2.76 -16.08 -9.45
CA GLU A 66 1.43 -16.69 -9.37
C GLU A 66 0.43 -15.83 -8.61
N ALA A 67 0.90 -15.06 -7.60
CA ALA A 67 0.06 -14.12 -6.87
C ALA A 67 -0.58 -13.07 -7.79
N VAL A 68 0.17 -12.57 -8.79
CA VAL A 68 -0.34 -11.56 -9.74
C VAL A 68 -1.36 -12.18 -10.68
N PHE A 69 -1.10 -13.39 -11.18
CA PHE A 69 -2.04 -14.11 -12.05
C PHE A 69 -3.33 -14.44 -11.32
N ARG A 70 -3.24 -14.84 -10.04
CA ARG A 70 -4.40 -15.07 -9.19
C ARG A 70 -5.29 -13.83 -9.09
N LEU A 71 -4.71 -12.65 -8.85
CA LEU A 71 -5.47 -11.39 -8.83
C LEU A 71 -6.15 -11.08 -10.17
N LEU A 72 -5.48 -11.37 -11.29
CA LEU A 72 -6.04 -11.20 -12.64
C LEU A 72 -7.20 -12.17 -12.91
N ASP A 73 -7.09 -13.42 -12.44
CA ASP A 73 -8.10 -14.47 -12.65
C ASP A 73 -9.42 -14.20 -11.92
N HIS A 74 -9.38 -13.43 -10.83
CA HIS A 74 -10.58 -12.98 -10.11
C HIS A 74 -11.45 -12.01 -10.91
N ARG A 75 -10.89 -11.35 -11.93
CA ARG A 75 -11.59 -10.39 -12.81
C ARG A 75 -12.34 -9.28 -12.06
N LYS A 76 -11.85 -8.91 -10.87
CA LYS A 76 -12.40 -7.79 -10.09
C LYS A 76 -11.74 -6.47 -10.53
N GLU A 77 -12.51 -5.39 -10.45
CA GLU A 77 -12.07 -4.06 -10.87
C GLU A 77 -10.98 -3.47 -9.97
N VAL A 78 -11.08 -3.74 -8.67
CA VAL A 78 -10.11 -3.38 -7.61
C VAL A 78 -9.98 -4.59 -6.69
N VAL A 79 -8.78 -5.18 -6.64
CA VAL A 79 -8.49 -6.34 -5.79
C VAL A 79 -7.08 -6.28 -5.25
N GLY A 80 -6.91 -6.53 -3.95
CA GLY A 80 -5.58 -6.65 -3.35
C GLY A 80 -5.31 -8.02 -2.75
N GLY A 81 -4.04 -8.35 -2.56
CA GLY A 81 -3.63 -9.51 -1.77
C GLY A 81 -3.61 -9.17 -0.28
N ALA A 82 -4.03 -10.11 0.56
CA ALA A 82 -3.87 -9.99 2.00
C ALA A 82 -2.38 -10.03 2.39
N TYR A 83 -1.94 -9.05 3.18
CA TYR A 83 -0.64 -9.08 3.84
C TYR A 83 -0.73 -8.37 5.20
N ALA A 84 0.13 -8.76 6.15
CA ALA A 84 0.08 -8.27 7.52
C ALA A 84 0.93 -7.00 7.69
N ARG A 85 0.34 -5.94 8.28
CA ARG A 85 1.03 -4.70 8.69
C ARG A 85 2.09 -4.97 9.75
N LYS A 86 3.16 -4.20 9.66
CA LYS A 86 4.31 -4.17 10.58
C LYS A 86 3.99 -3.34 11.82
N THR A 87 2.93 -3.67 12.54
CA THR A 87 2.64 -3.03 13.83
C THR A 87 2.70 -4.10 14.92
N LEU A 88 3.73 -4.03 15.77
CA LEU A 88 3.77 -4.71 17.06
C LEU A 88 2.76 -4.03 17.98
N THR A 89 1.48 -4.29 17.75
CA THR A 89 0.46 -4.02 18.77
C THR A 89 0.50 -5.14 19.80
N ALA A 90 -0.06 -4.92 20.99
CA ALA A 90 -0.27 -5.98 21.99
C ALA A 90 -1.08 -7.18 21.43
N ARG A 91 -1.73 -7.01 20.26
CA ARG A 91 -2.53 -8.00 19.55
C ARG A 91 -1.79 -8.68 18.40
N GLY A 92 -0.48 -8.45 18.24
CA GLY A 92 0.31 -9.00 17.14
C GLY A 92 0.10 -8.27 15.80
N PRO A 93 0.64 -8.84 14.69
CA PRO A 93 0.52 -8.28 13.34
C PRO A 93 -0.95 -8.09 12.97
N GLN A 94 -1.30 -6.93 12.41
CA GLN A 94 -2.67 -6.63 11.98
C GLN A 94 -2.74 -6.65 10.45
N PRO A 95 -3.77 -7.24 9.82
CA PRO A 95 -3.89 -7.22 8.36
C PRO A 95 -3.98 -5.79 7.81
N GLU A 96 -3.46 -5.55 6.59
CA GLU A 96 -3.66 -4.26 5.89
C GLU A 96 -4.93 -4.27 5.03
N PHE A 97 -6.02 -4.77 5.60
CA PHE A 97 -7.34 -4.71 5.00
C PHE A 97 -8.40 -4.73 6.10
N ILE A 98 -9.60 -4.26 5.75
CA ILE A 98 -10.79 -4.39 6.59
C ILE A 98 -11.84 -5.10 5.76
N LEU A 99 -12.28 -6.27 6.21
CA LEU A 99 -13.34 -7.03 5.54
C LEU A 99 -14.68 -6.29 5.66
N ALA A 100 -15.48 -6.29 4.59
CA ALA A 100 -16.84 -5.77 4.62
C ALA A 100 -17.82 -6.79 5.22
N THR A 101 -17.53 -8.07 5.03
CA THR A 101 -18.34 -9.19 5.55
C THR A 101 -17.43 -10.36 5.90
N ASN A 102 -17.96 -11.34 6.65
CA ASN A 102 -17.26 -12.62 6.86
C ASN A 102 -17.56 -13.65 5.75
N ALA A 103 -18.23 -13.25 4.65
CA ALA A 103 -18.55 -14.16 3.57
C ALA A 103 -17.31 -14.38 2.68
N THR A 104 -16.98 -15.66 2.44
CA THR A 104 -15.90 -16.09 1.56
C THR A 104 -16.48 -16.61 0.25
N GLU A 105 -15.99 -16.09 -0.89
CA GLU A 105 -16.20 -16.70 -2.20
C GLU A 105 -15.17 -17.82 -2.42
N ASP A 106 -15.35 -18.61 -3.49
CA ASP A 106 -14.38 -19.64 -3.86
C ASP A 106 -12.97 -19.03 -4.06
N GLY A 107 -11.94 -19.72 -3.57
CA GLY A 107 -10.55 -19.28 -3.72
C GLY A 107 -10.16 -18.09 -2.83
N GLY A 108 -10.68 -18.02 -1.59
CA GLY A 108 -10.19 -17.08 -0.57
C GLY A 108 -10.52 -15.60 -0.84
N LEU A 109 -11.33 -15.32 -1.87
CA LEU A 109 -11.72 -13.97 -2.26
C LEU A 109 -12.86 -13.44 -1.37
N GLN A 110 -12.72 -12.23 -0.87
CA GLN A 110 -13.69 -11.61 0.03
C GLN A 110 -13.94 -10.13 -0.29
N PRO A 111 -15.20 -9.65 -0.10
CA PRO A 111 -15.49 -8.23 -0.10
C PRO A 111 -14.78 -7.52 1.05
N ALA A 112 -14.10 -6.42 0.73
CA ALA A 112 -13.41 -5.57 1.69
C ALA A 112 -14.02 -4.17 1.71
N LEU A 113 -13.93 -3.51 2.86
CA LEU A 113 -14.01 -2.07 2.94
C LEU A 113 -12.66 -1.52 2.47
N GLU A 114 -11.58 -1.86 3.16
CA GLU A 114 -10.27 -1.27 2.92
C GLU A 114 -9.30 -2.36 2.48
N VAL A 115 -8.41 -2.06 1.52
CA VAL A 115 -7.30 -2.92 1.15
C VAL A 115 -6.05 -2.07 0.92
N GLY A 116 -4.93 -2.52 1.47
CA GLY A 116 -3.64 -1.85 1.36
C GLY A 116 -3.09 -1.85 -0.05
N THR A 117 -2.34 -0.81 -0.38
CA THR A 117 -1.71 -0.61 -1.69
C THR A 117 -0.41 -1.38 -1.89
N GLY A 118 0.07 -2.12 -0.88
CA GLY A 118 1.32 -2.90 -0.97
C GLY A 118 1.24 -4.08 -1.92
N PHE A 119 0.03 -4.53 -2.27
CA PHE A 119 -0.22 -5.48 -3.34
C PHE A 119 -1.64 -5.29 -3.90
N LEU A 120 -1.88 -4.20 -4.63
CA LEU A 120 -3.21 -3.77 -5.11
C LEU A 120 -3.27 -3.68 -6.63
N LEU A 121 -4.17 -4.45 -7.24
CA LEU A 121 -4.47 -4.43 -8.67
C LEU A 121 -5.69 -3.56 -8.95
N ILE A 122 -5.55 -2.64 -9.90
CA ILE A 122 -6.60 -1.73 -10.37
C ILE A 122 -6.76 -1.91 -11.88
N SER A 123 -7.96 -2.24 -12.33
CA SER A 123 -8.30 -2.31 -13.75
C SER A 123 -8.34 -0.91 -14.40
N ARG A 124 -8.12 -0.83 -15.71
CA ARG A 124 -8.30 0.42 -16.47
C ARG A 124 -9.71 1.00 -16.32
N THR A 125 -10.73 0.15 -16.27
CA THR A 125 -12.13 0.57 -16.08
C THR A 125 -12.31 1.27 -14.74
N ALA A 126 -11.81 0.66 -13.66
CA ALA A 126 -11.85 1.26 -12.32
C ALA A 126 -11.09 2.59 -12.27
N ALA A 127 -9.88 2.63 -12.83
CA ALA A 127 -9.07 3.84 -12.90
C ALA A 127 -9.82 4.99 -13.57
N ARG A 128 -10.45 4.75 -14.73
CA ARG A 128 -11.25 5.78 -15.42
C ARG A 128 -12.45 6.22 -14.58
N ARG A 129 -13.23 5.26 -14.08
CA ARG A 129 -14.43 5.53 -13.28
C ARG A 129 -14.11 6.38 -12.06
N ILE A 130 -13.05 6.06 -11.32
CA ILE A 130 -12.69 6.84 -10.13
C ILE A 130 -12.12 8.22 -10.49
N THR A 131 -11.36 8.36 -11.58
CA THR A 131 -10.90 9.69 -12.01
C THR A 131 -12.04 10.57 -12.51
N ASP A 132 -13.04 9.98 -13.16
CA ASP A 132 -14.20 10.69 -13.72
C ASP A 132 -15.26 11.00 -12.65
N GLY A 133 -15.35 10.17 -11.60
CA GLY A 133 -16.23 10.39 -10.44
C GLY A 133 -15.77 11.52 -9.52
N TYR A 134 -14.50 11.94 -9.61
CA TYR A 134 -13.91 12.97 -8.76
C TYR A 134 -13.17 14.07 -9.56
N PRO A 135 -13.85 14.79 -10.48
CA PRO A 135 -13.21 15.83 -11.29
C PRO A 135 -12.64 16.98 -10.44
N GLN A 136 -13.22 17.23 -9.27
CA GLN A 136 -12.76 18.24 -8.31
C GLN A 136 -11.41 17.90 -7.66
N LEU A 137 -10.94 16.65 -7.76
CA LEU A 137 -9.63 16.22 -7.24
C LEU A 137 -8.52 16.32 -8.30
N ARG A 138 -8.79 16.88 -9.49
CA ARG A 138 -7.75 17.08 -10.49
C ARG A 138 -6.77 18.17 -10.04
N ALA A 139 -5.48 17.84 -10.04
CA ALA A 139 -4.41 18.73 -9.67
C ALA A 139 -3.26 18.67 -10.67
N ARG A 140 -2.55 19.80 -10.82
CA ARG A 140 -1.30 19.88 -11.59
C ARG A 140 -0.15 19.32 -10.77
N LEU A 141 0.60 18.39 -11.37
CA LEU A 141 1.71 17.70 -10.72
C LEU A 141 3.05 18.43 -10.91
N GLY A 142 3.05 19.77 -11.05
CA GLY A 142 4.12 20.58 -11.63
C GLY A 142 5.55 20.44 -11.07
N ASP A 143 5.74 19.71 -9.96
CA ASP A 143 7.00 19.42 -9.28
C ASP A 143 7.28 17.91 -9.09
N VAL A 144 6.34 17.02 -9.47
CA VAL A 144 6.45 15.57 -9.27
C VAL A 144 7.33 14.95 -10.34
N LYS A 145 8.58 14.66 -9.98
CA LYS A 145 9.56 14.04 -10.88
C LYS A 145 9.17 12.64 -11.37
N ALA A 146 8.26 11.97 -10.67
CA ALA A 146 7.85 10.60 -10.94
C ALA A 146 6.77 10.45 -12.03
N SER A 147 6.18 11.55 -12.52
CA SER A 147 5.09 11.51 -13.50
C SER A 147 5.48 12.14 -14.83
N THR A 148 5.16 11.48 -15.93
CA THR A 148 5.11 12.11 -17.25
C THR A 148 3.77 12.81 -17.52
N ALA A 149 2.75 12.57 -16.68
CA ALA A 149 1.45 13.20 -16.80
C ALA A 149 1.44 14.60 -16.16
N PRO A 150 0.96 15.65 -16.85
CA PRO A 150 0.95 17.03 -16.34
C PRO A 150 -0.06 17.25 -15.20
N GLU A 151 -1.11 16.43 -15.15
CA GLU A 151 -2.18 16.47 -14.16
C GLU A 151 -2.53 15.04 -13.72
N ALA A 152 -3.01 14.91 -12.49
CA ALA A 152 -3.56 13.68 -11.96
C ALA A 152 -4.81 13.95 -11.12
N ALA A 153 -5.68 12.96 -11.02
CA ALA A 153 -6.75 12.96 -10.02
C ALA A 153 -6.17 12.48 -8.69
N MET A 154 -6.23 13.33 -7.67
CA MET A 154 -5.70 13.10 -6.33
C MET A 154 -6.60 12.16 -5.49
N VAL A 155 -7.02 11.04 -6.10
CA VAL A 155 -7.94 10.05 -5.49
C VAL A 155 -7.30 9.28 -4.33
N PHE A 156 -5.99 9.41 -4.14
CA PHE A 156 -5.24 8.89 -2.99
C PHE A 156 -4.93 9.95 -1.92
N ASP A 157 -5.38 11.21 -2.06
CA ASP A 157 -5.12 12.20 -1.02
C ASP A 157 -5.91 11.88 0.25
N SER A 158 -5.20 11.79 1.37
CA SER A 158 -5.77 11.58 2.70
C SER A 158 -6.79 12.67 3.03
N PHE A 159 -7.85 12.32 3.75
CA PHE A 159 -8.84 13.30 4.22
C PHE A 159 -9.51 12.84 5.52
N VAL A 160 -10.17 13.78 6.20
CA VAL A 160 -11.03 13.46 7.34
C VAL A 160 -12.40 13.09 6.78
N ASP A 161 -12.79 11.84 6.98
CA ASP A 161 -14.10 11.33 6.58
C ASP A 161 -15.22 12.14 7.26
N PRO A 162 -16.12 12.79 6.51
CA PRO A 162 -17.17 13.63 7.10
C PRO A 162 -18.16 12.85 7.95
N ASP A 163 -18.38 11.55 7.65
CA ASP A 163 -19.38 10.74 8.34
C ASP A 163 -18.83 10.19 9.65
N THR A 164 -17.59 9.69 9.62
CA THR A 164 -16.97 8.99 10.77
C THR A 164 -16.01 9.87 11.56
N ARG A 165 -15.63 11.03 11.02
CA ARG A 165 -14.58 11.93 11.55
C ARG A 165 -13.21 11.27 11.71
N ARG A 166 -12.99 10.10 11.08
CA ARG A 166 -11.70 9.42 11.07
C ARG A 166 -10.80 10.07 10.03
N TYR A 167 -9.53 10.25 10.38
CA TYR A 167 -8.51 10.54 9.37
C TYR A 167 -8.23 9.26 8.57
N LEU A 168 -8.50 9.31 7.27
CA LEU A 168 -8.20 8.23 6.34
C LEU A 168 -6.84 8.53 5.69
N ASN A 169 -5.93 7.56 5.75
CA ASN A 169 -4.69 7.62 4.98
C ASN A 169 -4.97 7.43 3.47
N ASP A 170 -3.94 7.35 2.67
CA ASP A 170 -4.04 7.42 1.22
C ASP A 170 -4.76 6.23 0.57
N TYR A 171 -4.50 4.99 0.99
CA TYR A 171 -5.22 3.82 0.46
C TYR A 171 -6.65 3.74 1.03
N GLN A 172 -6.84 4.14 2.29
CA GLN A 172 -8.17 4.19 2.90
C GLN A 172 -9.04 5.23 2.19
N ALA A 173 -8.47 6.39 1.86
CA ALA A 173 -9.13 7.44 1.12
C ALA A 173 -9.51 6.97 -0.29
N PHE A 174 -8.62 6.26 -0.99
CA PHE A 174 -8.92 5.65 -2.28
C PHE A 174 -10.08 4.65 -2.18
N CYS A 175 -10.00 3.68 -1.25
CA CYS A 175 -11.03 2.67 -1.07
C CYS A 175 -12.38 3.31 -0.71
N ARG A 176 -12.39 4.32 0.16
CA ARG A 176 -13.60 5.08 0.51
C ARG A 176 -14.21 5.75 -0.73
N ARG A 177 -13.41 6.50 -1.48
CA ARG A 177 -13.85 7.19 -2.70
C ARG A 177 -14.38 6.22 -3.76
N TRP A 178 -13.74 5.07 -3.91
CA TRP A 178 -14.17 4.02 -4.83
C TRP A 178 -15.56 3.50 -4.46
N ARG A 179 -15.80 3.21 -3.17
CA ARG A 179 -17.12 2.77 -2.69
C ARG A 179 -18.20 3.85 -2.82
N ASP A 180 -17.85 5.10 -2.58
CA ASP A 180 -18.78 6.24 -2.70
C ASP A 180 -19.35 6.40 -4.13
N ILE A 181 -18.63 5.91 -5.16
CA ILE A 181 -19.11 5.87 -6.56
C ILE A 181 -19.66 4.50 -6.98
N GLY A 182 -20.00 3.64 -6.01
CA GLY A 182 -20.57 2.31 -6.23
C GLY A 182 -19.55 1.26 -6.65
N GLY A 183 -18.26 1.50 -6.39
CA GLY A 183 -17.19 0.54 -6.62
C GLY A 183 -17.09 -0.50 -5.51
N GLU A 184 -16.72 -1.72 -5.87
CA GLU A 184 -16.46 -2.80 -4.90
C GLU A 184 -14.96 -3.01 -4.70
N VAL A 185 -14.53 -3.16 -3.45
CA VAL A 185 -13.15 -3.50 -3.10
C VAL A 185 -13.11 -4.97 -2.71
N TRP A 186 -12.13 -5.70 -3.24
CA TRP A 186 -11.94 -7.12 -2.98
C TRP A 186 -10.56 -7.39 -2.39
N VAL A 187 -10.47 -8.42 -1.55
CA VAL A 187 -9.20 -8.93 -1.04
C VAL A 187 -9.13 -10.43 -1.22
N ASP A 188 -8.01 -10.92 -1.71
CA ASP A 188 -7.70 -12.35 -1.75
C ASP A 188 -6.85 -12.73 -0.54
N LEU A 189 -7.41 -13.58 0.32
CA LEU A 189 -6.81 -14.01 1.57
C LEU A 189 -5.75 -15.10 1.42
N ASP A 190 -5.71 -15.78 0.26
CA ASP A 190 -4.80 -16.89 0.00
C ASP A 190 -3.55 -16.46 -0.77
N VAL A 191 -3.41 -15.17 -1.09
CA VAL A 191 -2.21 -14.66 -1.75
C VAL A 191 -1.03 -14.79 -0.81
N GLU A 192 -0.04 -15.58 -1.20
CA GLU A 192 1.21 -15.72 -0.44
C GLU A 192 2.10 -14.50 -0.66
N VAL A 193 1.95 -13.49 0.19
CA VAL A 193 2.80 -12.29 0.19
C VAL A 193 3.69 -12.29 1.42
N THR A 194 5.00 -12.15 1.22
CA THR A 194 5.98 -11.96 2.30
C THR A 194 6.19 -10.48 2.57
N HIS A 195 5.99 -10.07 3.82
CA HIS A 195 6.27 -8.70 4.26
C HIS A 195 7.55 -8.70 5.10
N GLN A 196 8.65 -8.14 4.57
CA GLN A 196 9.96 -8.22 5.21
C GLN A 196 10.20 -7.03 6.13
N ALA A 197 10.46 -7.31 7.41
CA ALA A 197 10.78 -6.30 8.41
C ALA A 197 12.29 -6.23 8.65
N GLU A 198 12.96 -5.15 8.26
CA GLU A 198 14.19 -4.72 8.92
C GLU A 198 13.88 -3.71 10.03
N ALA A 199 14.51 -3.90 11.18
CA ALA A 199 14.69 -2.88 12.19
C ALA A 199 16.19 -2.86 12.55
N GLN A 200 16.86 -1.73 12.31
CA GLN A 200 18.16 -1.45 12.91
C GLN A 200 18.00 -0.24 13.81
N VAL A 201 18.31 -0.43 15.09
CA VAL A 201 18.47 0.66 16.06
C VAL A 201 19.89 0.58 16.59
N LEU A 202 20.71 1.58 16.30
CA LEU A 202 22.01 1.81 16.94
C LEU A 202 21.94 3.16 17.64
N LEU A 203 21.94 3.14 18.97
CA LEU A 203 22.12 4.32 19.80
C LEU A 203 23.24 4.05 20.80
N SER A 204 24.34 4.79 20.69
CA SER A 204 25.36 4.89 21.73
C SER A 204 25.60 6.37 22.07
N GLN A 205 25.43 6.70 23.34
CA GLN A 205 26.00 7.90 23.96
C GLN A 205 26.43 7.48 25.38
N ALA A 206 27.57 6.80 25.51
CA ALA A 206 28.28 6.76 26.78
C ALA A 206 29.17 8.03 26.83
N PRO A 207 29.27 8.73 27.98
CA PRO A 207 29.47 8.10 29.29
C PRO A 207 28.42 8.47 30.35
N LEU A 208 28.09 7.50 31.21
CA LEU A 208 27.49 7.77 32.52
C LEU A 208 28.56 8.42 33.41
N GLY A 209 28.62 9.74 33.39
CA GLY A 209 29.49 10.57 34.23
C GLY A 209 28.67 11.46 35.17
N ALA A 210 28.62 11.04 36.44
CA ALA A 210 28.42 11.78 37.70
C ALA A 210 27.33 12.86 37.82
N GLY A 211 26.37 12.61 38.72
CA GLY A 211 25.60 13.67 39.36
C GLY A 211 24.53 13.20 40.36
N SER A 212 24.87 13.28 41.67
CA SER A 212 24.04 13.74 42.81
C SER A 212 22.60 13.20 42.97
N ALA A 213 22.08 12.82 44.15
CA ALA A 213 22.53 12.61 45.52
C ALA A 213 21.24 12.23 46.27
N VAL A 214 21.23 11.26 47.17
CA VAL A 214 20.38 11.28 48.37
C VAL A 214 21.12 10.52 49.47
N ALA A 215 21.50 11.24 50.53
CA ALA A 215 22.04 10.64 51.74
C ALA A 215 20.92 9.88 52.49
N PRO A 216 21.14 8.63 52.93
CA PRO A 216 20.28 8.02 53.91
C PRO A 216 20.67 8.47 55.32
N GLN A 217 19.64 8.98 55.99
CA GLN A 217 19.51 9.42 57.38
C GLN A 217 20.35 8.64 58.41
N GLU A 218 20.90 9.39 59.36
CA GLU A 218 21.32 8.84 60.65
C GLU A 218 20.16 8.12 61.33
N ILE A 219 20.40 6.88 61.75
CA ILE A 219 19.60 6.20 62.76
C ILE A 219 20.59 5.79 63.84
N GLY A 220 20.50 6.45 65.00
CA GLY A 220 21.39 6.23 66.14
C GLY A 220 21.08 4.99 66.97
N SER A 221 21.80 4.90 68.09
CA SER A 221 21.85 3.83 69.11
C SER A 221 22.79 2.68 68.71
N THR A 222 23.84 2.33 69.45
CA THR A 222 24.20 2.50 70.89
C THR A 222 25.70 2.64 71.05
#